data_AF-A0A1Y3UHC1-F1
#
_entry.id   AF-A0A1Y3UHC1-F1
#
_cell.length_a   1.000
_cell.length_b   1.000
_cell.length_c   1.000
_cell.angle_alpha   90.00
_cell.angle_beta   90.00
_cell.angle_gamma   90.00
#
_symmetry.space_group_name_H-M   'P 1'
#
loop_
_entity.id
_entity.type
_entity.pdbx_description
1 polymer ?
#
loop_
_entity_poly.entity_id
_entity_poly.type
_entity_poly.pdbx_seq_one_letter_code
_entity_poly.pdbx_strand_id
1 'polypeptide(L)'
;MKNKKFEQTVKQNLIASGVMFVIFSAVYILAKMGVLNDSPFSSLGISGAICCIVTFIRNKTLFHNKEKWAKAEVAVMDERNIFIEKQAYSAYTMLSLVCLFAAILVCGIIAPQIAEILIWVLAGNAVIIVGCIFYYSKKY
;
A
#
# COMPACT_ATOMS: atom_id res chain seq x y z
N MET A 1 21.46 21.43 -5.73
CA MET A 1 20.43 21.33 -6.78
C MET A 1 19.42 20.28 -6.33
N LYS A 2 18.11 20.55 -6.35
CA LYS A 2 17.10 19.53 -5.96
C LYS A 2 17.20 18.33 -6.90
N ASN A 3 17.25 17.10 -6.36
CA ASN A 3 17.19 15.90 -7.18
C ASN A 3 15.83 15.81 -7.90
N LYS A 4 15.85 16.00 -9.22
CA LYS A 4 14.63 16.00 -10.06
C LYS A 4 13.84 14.70 -9.95
N LYS A 5 14.51 13.57 -9.73
CA LYS A 5 13.88 12.25 -9.57
C LYS A 5 13.10 12.16 -8.26
N PHE A 6 13.69 12.62 -7.15
CA PHE A 6 13.03 12.64 -5.84
C PHE A 6 11.81 13.56 -5.83
N GLU A 7 11.93 14.76 -6.41
CA GLU A 7 10.81 15.69 -6.51
C GLU A 7 9.63 15.11 -7.31
N GLN A 8 9.92 14.43 -8.42
CA GLN A 8 8.91 13.77 -9.23
C GLN A 8 8.20 12.64 -8.46
N THR A 9 8.95 11.81 -7.72
CA THR A 9 8.37 10.75 -6.88
C THR A 9 7.44 11.30 -5.81
N VAL A 10 7.84 12.37 -5.10
CA VAL A 10 6.97 12.96 -4.06
C VAL A 10 5.70 13.58 -4.69
N LYS A 11 5.80 14.19 -5.88
CA LYS A 11 4.62 14.69 -6.62
C LYS A 11 3.68 13.55 -7.03
N GLN A 12 4.22 12.45 -7.57
CA GLN A 12 3.43 11.28 -7.92
C GLN A 12 2.73 10.68 -6.69
N ASN A 13 3.43 10.57 -5.56
CA ASN A 13 2.85 10.08 -4.31
C ASN A 13 1.73 11.00 -3.79
N LEU A 14 1.87 12.31 -3.94
CA LEU A 14 0.84 13.28 -3.57
C LEU A 14 -0.44 13.09 -4.41
N ILE A 15 -0.28 12.96 -5.74
CA ILE A 15 -1.39 12.72 -6.67
C ILE A 15 -2.06 11.38 -6.36
N ALA A 16 -1.26 10.31 -6.21
CA ALA A 16 -1.77 8.98 -5.88
C ALA A 16 -2.56 8.99 -4.57
N SER A 17 -2.05 9.66 -3.53
CA SER A 17 -2.76 9.81 -2.25
C SER A 17 -4.11 10.52 -2.42
N GLY A 18 -4.16 11.56 -3.26
CA GLY A 18 -5.40 12.28 -3.57
C GLY A 18 -6.42 11.41 -4.32
N VAL A 19 -5.98 10.67 -5.35
CA VAL A 19 -6.85 9.75 -6.10
C VAL A 19 -7.38 8.64 -5.21
N MET A 20 -6.52 8.01 -4.41
CA MET A 20 -6.92 6.96 -3.48
C MET A 20 -7.89 7.47 -2.41
N PHE A 21 -7.73 8.70 -1.94
CA PHE A 21 -8.67 9.33 -1.01
C PHE A 21 -10.09 9.40 -1.58
N VAL A 22 -10.24 9.80 -2.85
CA VAL A 22 -11.55 9.87 -3.51
C VAL A 22 -12.16 8.47 -3.63
N ILE A 23 -11.36 7.47 -4.00
CA ILE A 23 -11.82 6.08 -4.12
C ILE A 23 -12.33 5.56 -2.77
N PHE A 24 -11.54 5.68 -1.70
CA PHE A 24 -11.94 5.22 -0.37
C PHE A 24 -13.15 5.98 0.19
N SER A 25 -13.24 7.28 -0.08
CA SER A 25 -14.42 8.07 0.31
C SER A 25 -15.68 7.63 -0.44
N ALA A 26 -15.57 7.32 -1.73
CA ALA A 26 -16.68 6.78 -2.51
C ALA A 26 -17.13 5.42 -1.98
N VAL A 27 -16.19 4.52 -1.66
CA VAL A 27 -16.50 3.22 -1.04
C VAL A 27 -17.24 3.39 0.28
N TYR A 28 -16.81 4.33 1.14
CA TYR A 28 -17.50 4.63 2.40
C TYR A 28 -18.93 5.13 2.17
N ILE A 29 -19.13 6.07 1.24
CA ILE A 29 -20.46 6.63 0.94
C ILE A 29 -21.38 5.54 0.38
N LEU A 30 -20.90 4.74 -0.57
CA LEU A 30 -21.66 3.63 -1.18
C LEU A 30 -22.05 2.57 -0.14
N ALA A 31 -21.17 2.29 0.82
CA ALA A 31 -21.47 1.40 1.95
C ALA A 31 -22.58 1.98 2.85
N LYS A 32 -22.51 3.28 3.18
CA LYS A 32 -23.54 3.95 4.00
C LYS A 32 -24.87 4.15 3.30
N MET A 33 -24.87 4.23 1.97
CA MET A 33 -26.08 4.27 1.15
C MET A 33 -26.72 2.88 0.95
N GLY A 34 -26.11 1.81 1.48
CA GLY A 34 -26.62 0.44 1.36
C GLY A 34 -26.39 -0.19 -0.02
N VAL A 35 -25.59 0.45 -0.90
CA VAL A 35 -25.20 -0.11 -2.20
C VAL A 35 -24.14 -1.20 -2.03
N LEU A 36 -23.27 -1.05 -1.03
CA LEU A 36 -22.28 -2.05 -0.62
C LEU A 36 -22.59 -2.54 0.80
N ASN A 37 -22.13 -3.75 1.15
CA ASN A 37 -22.24 -4.27 2.52
C ASN A 37 -21.61 -3.30 3.52
N ASP A 38 -22.41 -2.77 4.45
CA ASP A 38 -21.98 -1.66 5.32
C ASP A 38 -20.77 -2.05 6.19
N SER A 39 -20.75 -3.24 6.81
CA SER A 39 -19.72 -3.57 7.81
C SER A 39 -18.27 -3.64 7.28
N PRO A 40 -17.92 -4.40 6.22
CA PRO A 40 -16.54 -4.43 5.73
C PRO A 40 -16.17 -3.19 4.90
N PHE A 41 -17.11 -2.61 4.14
CA PHE A 41 -16.78 -1.54 3.21
C PHE A 41 -16.78 -0.15 3.85
N SER A 42 -17.61 0.11 4.87
CA SER A 42 -17.53 1.38 5.60
C SER A 42 -16.23 1.48 6.41
N SER A 43 -15.82 0.39 7.06
CA SER A 43 -14.57 0.34 7.82
C SER A 43 -13.34 0.44 6.90
N LEU A 44 -13.35 -0.25 5.76
CA LEU A 44 -12.30 -0.11 4.73
C LEU A 44 -12.23 1.31 4.15
N GLY A 45 -13.39 1.89 3.81
CA GLY A 45 -13.46 3.23 3.24
C GLY A 45 -12.94 4.29 4.19
N ILE A 46 -13.37 4.28 5.46
CA ILE A 46 -12.94 5.32 6.42
C ILE A 46 -11.46 5.19 6.80
N SER A 47 -10.97 3.96 7.03
CA SER A 47 -9.56 3.73 7.37
C SER A 47 -8.63 4.05 6.21
N GLY A 48 -9.00 3.67 4.98
CA GLY A 48 -8.28 4.01 3.76
C GLY A 48 -8.22 5.53 3.53
N ALA A 49 -9.35 6.23 3.73
CA ALA A 49 -9.41 7.69 3.59
C ALA A 49 -8.49 8.41 4.60
N ILE A 50 -8.49 7.99 5.87
CA ILE A 50 -7.61 8.56 6.91
C ILE A 50 -6.14 8.33 6.55
N CYS A 51 -5.77 7.13 6.12
CA CYS A 51 -4.41 6.82 5.69
C CYS A 51 -3.94 7.72 4.54
N CYS A 52 -4.82 7.95 3.56
CA CYS A 52 -4.54 8.84 2.44
C CYS A 52 -4.34 10.30 2.90
N ILE A 53 -5.16 10.80 3.83
CA ILE A 53 -5.00 12.15 4.40
C ILE A 53 -3.65 12.31 5.09
N VAL A 54 -3.28 11.37 5.97
CA VAL A 54 -1.99 11.41 6.68
C VAL A 54 -0.83 11.42 5.70
N THR A 55 -0.88 10.58 4.67
CA THR A 55 0.14 10.49 3.62
C THR A 55 0.21 11.78 2.80
N PHE A 56 -0.94 12.36 2.46
CA PHE A 56 -1.03 13.64 1.75
C PHE A 56 -0.43 14.78 2.57
N ILE A 57 -0.75 14.88 3.87
CA ILE A 57 -0.20 15.89 4.77
C ILE A 57 1.32 15.74 4.87
N ARG A 58 1.83 14.51 5.09
CA ARG A 58 3.28 14.25 5.15
C ARG A 58 4.01 14.70 3.89
N ASN A 59 3.47 14.34 2.72
CA ASN A 59 4.03 14.75 1.42
C ASN A 59 3.95 16.27 1.21
N LYS A 60 2.84 16.91 1.59
CA LYS A 60 2.70 18.37 1.51
C LYS A 60 3.67 19.09 2.45
N THR A 61 3.89 18.58 3.66
CA THR A 61 4.86 19.12 4.63
C THR A 61 6.28 19.03 4.08
N LEU A 62 6.64 17.95 3.38
CA LEU A 62 7.95 17.81 2.73
C LEU A 62 8.20 18.95 1.72
N PHE A 63 7.20 19.33 0.91
CA PHE A 63 7.35 20.45 -0.04
C PHE A 63 7.56 21.82 0.63
N HIS A 64 7.03 22.03 1.84
CA HIS A 64 7.12 23.30 2.56
C HIS A 64 8.35 23.39 3.48
N ASN A 65 8.83 22.25 4.01
CA ASN A 65 9.95 22.22 4.95
C ASN A 65 11.24 21.73 4.27
N LYS A 66 12.14 22.67 3.98
CA LYS A 66 13.45 22.40 3.33
C LYS A 66 14.36 21.48 4.15
N GLU A 67 14.31 21.55 5.48
CA GLU A 67 15.13 20.72 6.36
C GLU A 67 14.66 19.25 6.31
N LYS A 68 13.33 19.03 6.41
CA LYS A 68 12.74 17.70 6.26
C LYS A 68 12.94 17.13 4.86
N TRP A 69 12.88 18.00 3.83
CA TRP A 69 13.19 17.62 2.45
C TRP A 69 14.62 17.10 2.31
N ALA A 70 15.61 17.86 2.78
CA ALA A 70 17.01 17.47 2.69
C ALA A 70 17.30 16.17 3.45
N LYS A 71 16.73 16.02 4.66
CA LYS A 71 16.84 14.77 5.43
C LYS A 71 16.23 13.58 4.70
N ALA A 72 15.04 13.75 4.10
CA ALA A 72 14.38 12.69 3.34
C ALA A 72 15.14 12.32 2.05
N GLU A 73 15.67 13.33 1.35
CA GLU A 73 16.45 13.13 0.13
C GLU A 73 17.74 12.35 0.43
N VAL A 74 18.46 12.68 1.51
CA VAL A 74 19.64 11.93 1.95
C VAL A 74 19.28 10.51 2.39
N ALA A 75 18.19 10.34 3.15
CA ALA A 75 17.75 9.02 3.61
C ALA A 75 17.38 8.07 2.47
N VAL A 76 16.82 8.59 1.36
CA VAL A 76 16.48 7.77 0.18
C VAL A 76 17.72 7.39 -0.64
N MET A 77 18.79 8.18 -0.57
CA MET A 77 20.03 7.94 -1.31
C MET A 77 21.06 7.13 -0.51
N ASP A 78 20.87 6.97 0.80
CA ASP A 78 21.75 6.17 1.67
C ASP A 78 21.58 4.67 1.39
N GLU A 79 22.65 4.03 0.91
CA GLU A 79 22.68 2.60 0.59
C GLU A 79 22.28 1.71 1.77
N ARG A 80 22.65 2.09 3.00
CA ARG A 80 22.26 1.34 4.20
C ARG A 80 20.75 1.38 4.40
N ASN A 81 20.15 2.53 4.19
CA ASN A 81 18.71 2.68 4.34
C ASN A 81 17.96 1.91 3.25
N ILE A 82 18.48 1.92 2.01
CA ILE A 82 17.97 1.09 0.91
C ILE A 82 18.04 -0.40 1.26
N PHE A 83 19.14 -0.86 1.86
CA PHE A 83 19.28 -2.27 2.29
C PHE A 83 18.29 -2.64 3.39
N ILE A 84 18.17 -1.81 4.43
CA ILE A 84 17.21 -2.01 5.53
C ILE A 84 15.79 -2.06 4.98
N GLU A 85 15.43 -1.14 4.11
CA GLU A 85 14.11 -1.07 3.48
C GLU A 85 13.82 -2.34 2.66
N LYS A 86 14.75 -2.80 1.84
CA LYS A 86 14.62 -4.08 1.10
C LYS A 86 14.43 -5.27 2.03
N GLN A 87 15.23 -5.37 3.09
CA GLN A 87 15.12 -6.45 4.07
C GLN A 87 13.78 -6.40 4.80
N ALA A 88 13.32 -5.20 5.18
CA ALA A 88 12.04 -4.99 5.84
C ALA A 88 10.86 -5.37 4.93
N TYR A 89 10.89 -4.98 3.65
CA TYR A 89 9.87 -5.40 2.69
C TYR A 89 9.88 -6.91 2.49
N SER A 90 11.05 -7.54 2.38
CA SER A 90 11.14 -9.01 2.27
C SER A 90 10.52 -9.71 3.48
N ALA A 91 10.85 -9.24 4.69
CA ALA A 91 10.28 -9.78 5.93
C ALA A 91 8.77 -9.56 6.01
N TYR A 92 8.30 -8.36 5.64
CA TYR A 92 6.88 -8.04 5.56
C TYR A 92 6.13 -8.94 4.57
N THR A 93 6.68 -9.16 3.38
CA THR A 93 6.08 -10.05 2.37
C THR A 93 5.98 -11.48 2.89
N MET A 94 7.03 -12.01 3.52
CA MET A 94 6.96 -13.35 4.13
C MET A 94 5.92 -13.41 5.25
N LEU A 95 5.96 -12.48 6.19
CA LEU A 95 5.07 -12.48 7.34
C LEU A 95 3.60 -12.31 6.92
N SER A 96 3.33 -11.40 5.98
CA SER A 96 1.98 -11.17 5.44
C SER A 96 1.43 -12.41 4.72
N LEU A 97 2.26 -13.13 3.95
CA LEU A 97 1.86 -14.40 3.33
C LEU A 97 1.54 -15.46 4.40
N VAL A 98 2.36 -15.58 5.45
CA VAL A 98 2.09 -16.51 6.56
C VAL A 98 0.79 -16.16 7.27
N CYS A 99 0.55 -14.88 7.57
CA CYS A 99 -0.71 -14.43 8.17
C CYS A 99 -1.90 -14.70 7.26
N LEU A 100 -1.77 -14.51 5.94
CA LEU A 100 -2.82 -14.82 4.97
C LEU A 100 -3.13 -16.32 4.93
N PHE A 101 -2.11 -17.17 4.91
CA PHE A 101 -2.29 -18.63 4.99
C PHE A 101 -2.98 -19.05 6.29
N ALA A 102 -2.57 -18.50 7.43
CA ALA A 102 -3.22 -18.77 8.72
C ALA A 102 -4.69 -18.34 8.71
N ALA A 103 -5.00 -17.17 8.14
CA ALA A 103 -6.37 -16.69 7.99
C ALA A 103 -7.21 -17.61 7.10
N ILE A 104 -6.66 -18.11 5.98
CA ILE A 104 -7.33 -19.08 5.11
C ILE A 104 -7.67 -20.36 5.88
N LEU A 105 -6.75 -20.89 6.69
CA LEU A 105 -7.01 -22.11 7.48
C LEU A 105 -8.12 -21.90 8.52
N VAL A 106 -8.08 -20.79 9.25
CA VAL A 106 -9.13 -20.44 10.24
C VAL A 106 -10.47 -20.24 9.56
N CYS A 107 -10.52 -19.47 8.46
CA CYS A 107 -11.73 -19.27 7.68
C CYS A 107 -12.23 -20.55 7.02
N GLY A 108 -11.36 -21.47 6.61
CA GLY A 108 -11.75 -22.73 6.00
C GLY A 108 -12.59 -23.61 6.93
N ILE A 109 -12.36 -23.50 8.24
CA ILE A 109 -13.12 -24.21 9.27
C ILE A 109 -14.43 -23.48 9.62
N ILE A 110 -14.39 -22.14 9.75
CA ILE A 110 -15.51 -21.35 10.30
C ILE A 110 -16.47 -20.86 9.21
N ALA A 111 -15.95 -20.46 8.05
CA ALA A 111 -16.67 -19.80 6.97
C ALA A 111 -16.00 -20.11 5.61
N PRO A 112 -16.26 -21.29 5.01
CA PRO A 112 -15.53 -21.77 3.83
C PRO A 112 -15.64 -20.84 2.62
N GLN A 113 -16.73 -20.09 2.48
CA GLN A 113 -16.91 -19.08 1.43
C GLN A 113 -15.88 -17.94 1.53
N ILE A 114 -15.50 -17.53 2.74
CA ILE A 114 -14.49 -16.49 2.97
C ILE A 114 -13.10 -17.05 2.64
N ALA A 115 -12.84 -18.32 2.96
CA ALA A 115 -11.58 -18.97 2.64
C ALA A 115 -11.34 -19.03 1.13
N GLU A 116 -12.38 -19.31 0.34
CA GLU A 116 -12.29 -19.30 -1.13
C GLU A 116 -11.88 -17.92 -1.68
N ILE A 117 -12.49 -16.85 -1.18
CA ILE A 117 -12.13 -15.47 -1.54
C ILE A 117 -10.67 -15.18 -1.18
N LEU A 118 -10.23 -15.59 0.02
CA LEU A 118 -8.84 -15.40 0.45
C LEU A 118 -7.83 -16.23 -0.39
N ILE A 119 -8.22 -17.41 -0.88
CA ILE A 119 -7.43 -18.19 -1.83
C ILE A 119 -7.27 -17.45 -3.17
N TRP A 120 -8.32 -16.82 -3.69
CA TRP A 120 -8.22 -15.95 -4.87
C TRP A 120 -7.26 -14.78 -4.64
N VAL A 121 -7.30 -14.16 -3.46
CA VAL A 121 -6.35 -13.09 -3.07
C VAL A 121 -4.92 -13.61 -3.03
N LEU A 122 -4.69 -14.82 -2.50
CA LEU A 122 -3.37 -15.45 -2.47
C LEU A 122 -2.87 -15.74 -3.90
N ALA A 123 -3.71 -16.30 -4.76
CA ALA A 123 -3.37 -16.57 -6.15
C ALA A 123 -3.04 -15.28 -6.92
N GLY A 124 -3.82 -14.21 -6.72
CA GLY A 124 -3.55 -12.90 -7.29
C GLY A 124 -2.19 -12.34 -6.86
N ASN A 125 -1.85 -12.44 -5.57
CA ASN A 125 -0.54 -12.03 -5.07
C ASN A 125 0.60 -12.84 -5.71
N ALA A 126 0.44 -14.16 -5.87
CA ALA A 126 1.43 -15.01 -6.52
C ALA A 126 1.68 -14.58 -7.99
N VAL A 127 0.61 -14.29 -8.74
CA VAL A 127 0.72 -13.80 -10.12
C VAL A 127 1.44 -12.45 -10.18
N ILE A 128 1.14 -11.52 -9.26
CA ILE A 128 1.83 -10.22 -9.20
C ILE A 128 3.31 -10.41 -8.89
N ILE A 129 3.66 -11.25 -7.92
CA ILE A 129 5.07 -11.53 -7.57
C ILE A 129 5.81 -12.11 -8.77
N VAL A 130 5.26 -13.15 -9.40
CA VAL A 130 5.84 -13.79 -10.58
C VAL A 130 6.00 -12.78 -11.73
N GLY A 131 4.96 -11.99 -12.00
CA GLY A 131 5.00 -10.94 -13.02
C GLY A 131 6.08 -9.89 -12.77
N CYS A 132 6.24 -9.45 -11.52
CA CYS A 132 7.32 -8.56 -11.12
C CYS A 132 8.70 -9.20 -11.32
N ILE A 133 8.87 -10.46 -10.92
CA ILE A 133 10.13 -11.20 -11.13
C ILE A 133 10.47 -11.27 -12.63
N PHE A 134 9.52 -11.63 -13.48
CA PHE A 134 9.72 -11.67 -14.93
C PHE A 134 10.04 -10.29 -15.53
N TYR A 135 9.34 -9.24 -15.12
CA TYR A 135 9.60 -7.89 -15.62
C TYR A 135 11.01 -7.40 -15.26
N TYR A 136 11.44 -7.60 -14.01
CA TYR A 136 12.75 -7.13 -13.54
C TYR A 136 13.91 -8.02 -14.00
N SER A 137 13.73 -9.34 -14.07
CA SER A 137 14.75 -10.27 -14.59
C SER A 137 15.00 -10.12 -16.10
N LYS A 138 14.06 -9.52 -16.84
CA LYS A 138 14.28 -9.19 -18.27
C LYS A 138 14.95 -7.83 -18.45
N LYS A 139 14.87 -6.96 -17.45
CA LYS A 139 15.34 -5.57 -17.49
C LYS A 139 16.77 -5.39 -16.96
N TYR A 140 17.21 -6.34 -16.13
CA TYR A 140 18.55 -6.42 -15.53
C TYR A 140 19.18 -7.76 -15.88
#